data_AF-A0A3D6CD96-F1
#
_entry.id   AF-A0A3D6CD96-F1
#
_cell.length_a   1.000
_cell.length_b   1.000
_cell.length_c   1.000
_cell.angle_alpha   90.00
_cell.angle_beta   90.00
_cell.angle_gamma   90.00
#
_symmetry.space_group_name_H-M   'P 1'
#
loop_
_entity.id
_entity.type
_entity.pdbx_description
1 polymer ?
#
loop_
_entity_poly.entity_id
_entity_poly.type
_entity_poly.pdbx_seq_one_letter_code
_entity_poly.pdbx_strand_id
1 'polypeptide(L)'
;MTFLGIRSGWLCFYVLLAGVALLPSMGSAYPIDGFDRTGIRRLAYATRVMVGQMPGAELPAGAMLETEAISLALADRPVDLKAPSLLSDSRFQEHISSLFPNRDQSYSVAVLDITAGRRIRLALHQAHRRFPVGSIGKLAVAAGLFAELKRLYPDDEAQRLRMLKQRIVEAG
;
A
#
# COMPACT_ATOMS: atom_id res chain seq x y z
N MET A 1 48.41 -32.49 1.53
CA MET A 1 48.22 -31.16 0.92
C MET A 1 47.15 -31.26 -0.16
N THR A 2 45.92 -30.86 0.13
CA THR A 2 45.01 -30.25 -0.86
C THR A 2 43.85 -29.57 -0.14
N PHE A 3 43.63 -28.33 -0.55
CA PHE A 3 42.87 -27.28 0.12
C PHE A 3 41.35 -27.51 0.18
N LEU A 4 40.76 -27.19 1.33
CA LEU A 4 39.33 -27.02 1.53
C LEU A 4 38.91 -25.63 1.01
N GLY A 5 38.39 -25.56 -0.21
CA GLY A 5 37.94 -24.31 -0.85
C GLY A 5 36.45 -24.05 -0.60
N ILE A 6 36.12 -23.38 0.50
CA ILE A 6 34.76 -22.90 0.77
C ILE A 6 34.45 -21.76 -0.21
N ARG A 7 33.44 -21.96 -1.07
CA ARG A 7 32.96 -21.00 -2.07
C ARG A 7 32.23 -19.83 -1.37
N SER A 8 32.98 -18.76 -1.11
CA SER A 8 32.56 -17.50 -0.48
C SER A 8 31.47 -16.70 -1.22
N GLY A 9 31.05 -17.10 -2.43
CA GLY A 9 30.05 -16.38 -3.22
C GLY A 9 28.60 -16.58 -2.78
N TRP A 10 28.29 -17.66 -2.07
CA TRP A 10 26.89 -18.04 -1.78
C TRP A 10 26.37 -17.35 -0.52
N LEU A 11 27.25 -17.01 0.43
CA LEU A 11 26.88 -16.31 1.66
C LEU A 11 26.45 -14.85 1.38
N CYS A 12 27.12 -14.19 0.42
CA CYS A 12 26.82 -12.81 0.05
C CYS A 12 25.44 -12.69 -0.65
N PHE A 13 25.06 -13.70 -1.44
CA PHE A 13 23.77 -13.73 -2.13
C PHE A 13 22.59 -13.93 -1.15
N TYR A 14 22.77 -14.77 -0.12
CA TYR A 14 21.73 -14.97 0.91
C TYR A 14 21.56 -13.74 1.82
N VAL A 15 22.64 -13.02 2.15
CA VAL A 15 22.56 -11.77 2.92
C VAL A 15 21.85 -10.66 2.13
N LEU A 16 22.06 -10.59 0.81
CA LEU A 16 21.37 -9.62 -0.05
C LEU A 16 19.88 -9.94 -0.23
N LEU A 17 19.52 -11.23 -0.30
CA LEU A 17 18.12 -11.69 -0.43
C LEU A 17 17.33 -11.48 0.87
N ALA A 18 17.97 -11.64 2.03
CA ALA A 18 17.38 -11.34 3.34
C ALA A 18 17.15 -9.83 3.55
N GLY A 19 17.97 -8.97 2.93
CA GLY A 19 17.82 -7.51 3.00
C GLY A 19 16.63 -6.96 2.21
N VAL A 20 16.20 -7.61 1.13
CA VAL A 20 15.06 -7.16 0.30
C VAL A 20 13.71 -7.61 0.87
N ALA A 21 13.67 -8.71 1.63
CA ALA A 21 12.46 -9.18 2.32
C ALA A 21 12.09 -8.35 3.57
N LEU A 22 12.94 -7.40 3.97
CA LEU A 22 12.73 -6.45 5.06
C LEU A 22 12.25 -5.08 4.58
N LEU A 23 11.85 -4.93 3.32
CA LEU A 23 11.11 -3.74 2.91
C LEU A 23 9.85 -3.68 3.78
N PRO A 24 9.70 -2.68 4.67
CA PRO A 24 8.49 -2.54 5.43
C PRO A 24 7.38 -2.41 4.39
N SER A 25 6.43 -3.34 4.45
CA SER A 25 5.16 -3.16 3.79
C SER A 25 4.69 -1.78 4.22
N MET A 26 4.66 -0.83 3.28
CA MET A 26 4.00 0.45 3.44
C MET A 26 2.50 0.16 3.51
N GLY A 27 2.07 -0.56 4.55
CA GLY A 27 0.74 -0.39 5.08
C GLY A 27 0.72 1.07 5.46
N SER A 28 -0.06 1.85 4.73
CA SER A 28 -0.36 3.23 5.07
C SER A 28 -0.90 3.22 6.50
N ALA A 29 0.00 3.39 7.46
CA ALA A 29 -0.41 3.74 8.80
C ALA A 29 -1.13 5.08 8.64
N TYR A 30 -2.25 5.21 9.34
CA TYR A 30 -2.91 6.50 9.42
C TYR A 30 -1.91 7.55 9.94
N PRO A 31 -2.02 8.81 9.50
CA PRO A 31 -1.16 9.87 9.99
C PRO A 31 -1.06 9.86 11.51
N ILE A 32 0.16 9.88 12.03
CA ILE A 32 0.40 9.67 13.48
C ILE A 32 -0.23 10.79 14.33
N ASP A 33 -0.36 11.98 13.74
CA ASP A 33 -1.00 13.20 14.25
C ASP A 33 -2.54 13.19 14.07
N GLY A 34 -3.11 12.19 13.40
CA GLY A 34 -4.52 12.17 13.00
C GLY A 34 -5.54 11.99 14.13
N PHE A 35 -5.13 11.90 15.40
CA PHE A 35 -6.03 11.62 16.52
C PHE A 35 -7.12 12.69 16.69
N ASP A 36 -6.76 13.97 16.73
CA ASP A 36 -7.73 15.03 17.03
C ASP A 36 -8.83 15.11 15.98
N ARG A 37 -8.46 14.93 14.70
CA ARG A 37 -9.39 14.86 13.58
C ARG A 37 -10.27 13.60 13.64
N THR A 38 -9.66 12.43 13.79
CA THR A 38 -10.35 11.13 13.57
C THR A 38 -10.96 10.53 14.82
N GLY A 39 -10.45 10.83 16.02
CA GLY A 39 -10.79 10.16 17.28
C GLY A 39 -10.29 8.71 17.40
N ILE A 40 -9.42 8.24 16.49
CA ILE A 40 -8.88 6.88 16.52
C ILE A 40 -7.91 6.74 17.70
N ARG A 41 -8.36 6.13 18.80
CA ARG A 41 -7.56 5.97 20.04
C ARG A 41 -6.20 5.31 19.84
N ARG A 42 -6.06 4.44 18.83
CA ARG A 42 -4.77 3.80 18.51
C ARG A 42 -3.70 4.82 18.10
N LEU A 43 -4.08 5.91 17.43
CA LEU A 43 -3.15 6.98 17.07
C LEU A 43 -2.65 7.70 18.31
N ALA A 44 -3.55 8.08 19.22
CA ALA A 44 -3.14 8.72 20.48
C ALA A 44 -2.22 7.83 21.35
N TYR A 45 -2.39 6.51 21.30
CA TYR A 45 -1.44 5.59 21.94
C TYR A 45 -0.09 5.63 21.21
N ALA A 46 -0.10 5.49 19.88
CA ALA A 46 1.11 5.50 19.06
C ALA A 46 1.92 6.79 19.24
N THR A 47 1.28 7.96 19.20
CA THR A 47 1.94 9.26 19.46
C THR A 47 2.60 9.29 20.83
N ARG A 48 1.90 8.84 21.89
CA ARG A 48 2.43 8.81 23.27
C ARG A 48 3.65 7.90 23.44
N VAL A 49 3.65 6.75 22.75
CA VAL A 49 4.81 5.86 22.72
C VAL A 49 5.99 6.56 22.05
N MET A 50 5.77 7.19 20.89
CA MET A 50 6.83 7.86 20.14
C MET A 50 7.43 9.07 20.85
N VAL A 51 6.65 9.79 21.68
CA VAL A 51 7.16 10.91 22.50
C VAL A 51 7.67 10.48 23.89
N GLY A 52 7.78 9.17 24.16
CA GLY A 52 8.31 8.64 25.41
C GLY A 52 7.39 8.78 26.63
N GLN A 53 6.12 9.12 26.43
CA GLN A 53 5.12 9.24 27.50
C GLN A 53 4.52 7.90 27.93
N MET A 54 4.68 6.85 27.12
CA MET A 54 4.22 5.50 27.42
C MET A 54 5.22 4.45 26.92
N PRO A 55 5.31 3.28 27.59
CA PRO A 55 6.08 2.17 27.05
C PRO A 55 5.39 1.57 25.82
N GLY A 56 6.19 1.20 24.81
CA GLY A 56 5.71 0.57 23.59
C GLY A 56 6.84 0.33 22.59
N ALA A 57 6.51 -0.35 21.49
CA ALA A 57 7.45 -0.55 20.39
C ALA A 57 7.56 0.73 19.55
N GLU A 58 8.78 1.07 19.14
CA GLU A 58 8.99 2.14 18.16
C GLU A 58 8.33 1.80 16.83
N LEU A 59 7.76 2.82 16.21
CA LEU A 59 7.16 2.70 14.88
C LEU A 59 8.25 2.82 13.80
N PRO A 60 8.13 2.09 12.69
CA PRO A 60 9.01 2.31 11.55
C PRO A 60 8.81 3.72 10.98
N ALA A 61 9.84 4.27 10.32
CA ALA A 61 9.83 5.66 9.82
C ALA A 61 8.58 6.03 9.00
N GLY A 62 8.10 5.14 8.13
CA GLY A 62 6.91 5.38 7.32
C GLY A 62 5.60 5.46 8.12
N ALA A 63 5.54 4.87 9.32
CA ALA A 63 4.37 4.93 10.19
C ALA A 63 4.36 6.17 11.11
N MET A 64 5.43 6.96 11.08
CA MET A 64 5.54 8.25 11.79
C MET A 64 5.15 9.44 10.90
N LEU A 65 4.74 9.20 9.66
CA LEU A 65 4.35 10.26 8.75
C LEU A 65 3.09 10.99 9.26
N GLU A 66 3.12 12.32 9.14
CA GLU A 66 2.03 13.20 9.53
C GLU A 66 1.04 13.43 8.37
N THR A 67 -0.08 14.09 8.65
CA THR A 67 -1.17 14.29 7.67
C THR A 67 -0.68 15.06 6.44
N GLU A 68 0.25 15.99 6.63
CA GLU A 68 0.87 16.82 5.60
C GLU A 68 1.72 16.02 4.62
N ALA A 69 2.18 14.83 5.03
CA ALA A 69 2.91 13.92 4.14
C ALA A 69 1.98 13.20 3.15
N ILE A 70 0.66 13.27 3.33
CA ILE A 70 -0.30 12.71 2.37
C ILE A 70 -0.25 13.53 1.08
N SER A 71 0.25 12.90 0.02
CA SER A 71 0.22 13.44 -1.33
C SER A 71 -0.65 12.55 -2.22
N LEU A 72 -1.72 13.13 -2.78
CA LEU A 72 -2.62 12.41 -3.69
C LEU A 72 -2.05 12.45 -5.10
N ALA A 73 -1.50 11.33 -5.54
CA ALA A 73 -1.17 11.15 -6.94
C ALA A 73 -2.45 11.01 -7.78
N LEU A 74 -2.42 11.55 -9.01
CA LEU A 74 -3.50 11.46 -10.01
C LEU A 74 -4.79 12.26 -9.71
N ALA A 75 -4.85 13.06 -8.64
CA ALA A 75 -6.03 13.88 -8.33
C ALA A 75 -6.47 14.77 -9.52
N ASP A 76 -5.50 15.44 -10.16
CA ASP A 76 -5.73 16.32 -11.31
C ASP A 76 -5.49 15.63 -12.66
N ARG A 77 -5.17 14.34 -12.66
CA ARG A 77 -4.81 13.57 -13.86
C ARG A 77 -5.54 12.23 -13.87
N PRO A 78 -6.84 12.23 -14.20
CA PRO A 78 -7.60 10.99 -14.31
C PRO A 78 -6.97 10.07 -15.35
N VAL A 79 -6.89 8.79 -15.02
CA VAL A 79 -6.29 7.75 -15.88
C VAL A 79 -7.37 6.77 -16.27
N ASP A 80 -7.60 6.63 -17.57
CA ASP A 80 -8.40 5.51 -18.07
C ASP A 80 -7.53 4.24 -18.05
N LEU A 81 -7.76 3.39 -17.06
CA LEU A 81 -7.04 2.12 -16.90
C LEU A 81 -7.30 1.14 -18.05
N LYS A 82 -8.30 1.39 -18.90
CA LYS A 82 -8.62 0.56 -20.08
C LYS A 82 -7.91 1.03 -21.34
N ALA A 83 -7.25 2.20 -21.30
CA ALA A 83 -6.59 2.76 -22.47
C ALA A 83 -5.44 1.84 -22.95
N PRO A 84 -5.46 1.37 -24.22
CA PRO A 84 -4.41 0.50 -24.75
C PRO A 84 -3.01 1.14 -24.69
N SER A 85 -2.96 2.48 -24.72
CA SER A 85 -1.75 3.26 -24.59
C SER A 85 -1.00 3.07 -23.27
N LEU A 86 -1.63 2.51 -22.22
CA LEU A 86 -0.94 2.19 -20.98
C LEU A 86 -0.09 0.92 -21.11
N LEU A 87 -0.49 -0.02 -21.96
CA LEU A 87 0.17 -1.32 -22.15
C LEU A 87 1.20 -1.31 -23.29
N SER A 88 1.48 -0.15 -23.89
CA SER A 88 2.34 -0.07 -25.08
C SER A 88 3.84 -0.22 -24.81
N ASP A 89 4.28 -0.25 -23.54
CA ASP A 89 5.70 -0.34 -23.16
C ASP A 89 6.11 -1.81 -22.95
N SER A 90 6.55 -2.46 -24.03
CA SER A 90 6.97 -3.88 -24.00
C SER A 90 8.17 -4.12 -23.09
N ARG A 91 9.13 -3.17 -23.04
CA ARG A 91 10.31 -3.28 -22.19
C ARG A 91 9.94 -3.25 -20.71
N PHE A 92 9.00 -2.39 -20.32
CA PHE A 92 8.48 -2.37 -18.96
C PHE A 92 7.75 -3.67 -18.62
N GLN A 93 6.90 -4.16 -19.53
CA GLN A 93 6.19 -5.43 -19.37
C GLN A 93 7.16 -6.62 -19.22
N GLU A 94 8.20 -6.71 -20.04
CA GLU A 94 9.25 -7.73 -19.96
C GLU A 94 10.01 -7.65 -18.63
N HIS A 95 10.37 -6.44 -18.20
CA HIS A 95 11.05 -6.24 -16.92
C HIS A 95 10.20 -6.76 -15.75
N ILE A 96 8.93 -6.36 -15.67
CA ILE A 96 8.01 -6.87 -14.63
C ILE A 96 7.85 -8.39 -14.72
N SER A 97 7.76 -8.94 -15.94
CA SER A 97 7.62 -10.38 -16.14
C SER A 97 8.87 -11.16 -15.68
N SER A 98 10.06 -10.55 -15.81
CA SER A 98 11.34 -11.15 -15.40
C SER A 98 11.49 -11.29 -13.88
N LEU A 99 10.74 -10.51 -13.09
CA LEU A 99 10.76 -10.58 -11.61
C LEU A 99 10.12 -11.85 -11.04
N PHE A 100 9.44 -12.65 -11.88
CA PHE A 100 8.83 -13.91 -11.51
C PHE A 100 9.56 -15.08 -12.21
N PRO A 101 10.87 -15.28 -11.94
CA PRO A 101 11.62 -16.39 -12.52
C PRO A 101 10.99 -17.71 -12.07
N ASN A 102 10.91 -18.68 -12.98
CA ASN A 102 10.23 -19.97 -12.82
C ASN A 102 8.71 -19.98 -12.89
N ARG A 103 8.08 -18.91 -13.39
CA ARG A 103 6.66 -18.87 -13.84
C ARG A 103 5.70 -19.58 -12.88
N ASP A 104 5.89 -19.38 -11.57
CA ASP A 104 4.95 -19.96 -10.62
C ASP A 104 3.57 -19.39 -10.95
N GLN A 105 2.70 -20.27 -11.44
CA GLN A 105 1.37 -19.92 -11.87
C GLN A 105 0.55 -19.39 -10.69
N SER A 106 1.04 -19.52 -9.45
CA SER A 106 0.37 -19.08 -8.23
C SER A 106 0.21 -17.55 -8.10
N TYR A 107 0.97 -16.71 -8.81
CA TYR A 107 0.95 -15.25 -8.64
C TYR A 107 0.41 -14.47 -9.84
N SER A 108 -0.44 -13.47 -9.56
CA SER A 108 -0.87 -12.45 -10.52
C SER A 108 -0.52 -11.07 -9.99
N VAL A 109 -0.03 -10.18 -10.86
CA VAL A 109 0.44 -8.85 -10.49
C VAL A 109 0.03 -7.82 -11.53
N ALA A 110 -0.40 -6.65 -11.08
CA ALA A 110 -0.59 -5.47 -11.92
C ALA A 110 0.28 -4.33 -11.35
N VAL A 111 1.11 -3.72 -12.21
CA VAL A 111 2.00 -2.62 -11.83
C VAL A 111 1.66 -1.39 -12.67
N LEU A 112 1.16 -0.35 -12.02
CA LEU A 112 0.94 0.96 -12.62
C LEU A 112 2.07 1.90 -12.20
N ASP A 113 2.93 2.26 -13.15
CA ASP A 113 4.00 3.24 -12.93
C ASP A 113 3.44 4.66 -13.10
N ILE A 114 3.35 5.39 -11.98
CA ILE A 114 2.83 6.76 -11.91
C ILE A 114 3.92 7.79 -11.58
N THR A 115 5.19 7.43 -11.76
CA THR A 115 6.35 8.28 -11.42
C THR A 115 6.22 9.67 -12.05
N ALA A 116 6.43 10.72 -11.25
CA ALA A 116 6.37 12.10 -11.72
C ALA A 116 7.35 12.36 -12.87
N GLY A 117 6.92 13.12 -13.87
CA GLY A 117 7.71 13.40 -15.08
C GLY A 117 7.86 12.24 -16.07
N ARG A 118 7.29 11.05 -15.77
CA ARG A 118 7.26 9.91 -16.70
C ARG A 118 5.85 9.69 -17.26
N ARG A 119 5.79 9.06 -18.43
CA ARG A 119 4.53 8.57 -19.00
C ARG A 119 3.98 7.44 -18.11
N ILE A 120 2.68 7.51 -17.81
CA ILE A 120 2.00 6.42 -17.12
C ILE A 120 2.00 5.18 -17.99
N ARG A 121 2.36 4.04 -17.40
CA ARG A 121 2.40 2.75 -18.06
C ARG A 121 1.96 1.66 -17.10
N LEU A 122 1.36 0.62 -17.65
CA LEU A 122 0.80 -0.51 -16.95
C LEU A 122 1.54 -1.76 -17.43
N ALA A 123 1.87 -2.64 -16.50
CA ALA A 123 2.33 -3.99 -16.78
C ALA A 123 1.46 -4.98 -16.02
N LEU A 124 1.11 -6.08 -16.67
CA LEU A 124 0.23 -7.11 -16.14
C LEU A 124 0.89 -8.48 -16.22
N HIS A 125 0.83 -9.25 -15.14
CA HIS A 125 1.23 -10.65 -15.09
C HIS A 125 0.01 -11.48 -14.67
N GLN A 126 -0.41 -12.43 -15.51
CA GLN A 126 -1.58 -13.29 -15.26
C GLN A 126 -2.87 -12.50 -14.94
N ALA A 127 -3.19 -11.48 -15.73
CA ALA A 127 -4.29 -10.54 -15.48
C ALA A 127 -5.68 -11.18 -15.31
N HIS A 128 -5.91 -12.33 -15.93
CA HIS A 128 -7.23 -12.99 -15.95
C HIS A 128 -7.39 -14.06 -14.87
N ARG A 129 -6.35 -14.31 -14.05
CA ARG A 129 -6.40 -15.30 -12.98
C ARG A 129 -7.20 -14.76 -11.79
N ARG A 130 -8.06 -15.59 -11.23
CA ARG A 130 -8.97 -15.21 -10.13
C ARG A 130 -8.45 -15.74 -8.80
N PHE A 131 -8.59 -14.93 -7.76
CA PHE A 131 -8.20 -15.26 -6.39
C PHE A 131 -9.32 -14.90 -5.42
N PRO A 132 -9.46 -15.62 -4.30
CA PRO A 132 -10.25 -15.14 -3.18
C PRO A 132 -9.72 -13.78 -2.71
N VAL A 133 -10.60 -12.78 -2.63
CA VAL A 133 -10.20 -11.40 -2.30
C VAL A 133 -9.76 -11.22 -0.85
N GLY A 134 -10.17 -12.12 0.05
CA GLY A 134 -9.85 -12.03 1.48
C GLY A 134 -10.17 -10.65 2.08
N SER A 135 -9.27 -10.13 2.91
CA SER A 135 -9.45 -8.81 3.54
C SER A 135 -9.40 -7.62 2.57
N ILE A 136 -8.98 -7.81 1.31
CA ILE A 136 -9.00 -6.73 0.29
C ILE A 136 -10.44 -6.28 0.01
N GLY A 137 -11.44 -7.18 0.17
CA GLY A 137 -12.86 -6.84 0.02
C GLY A 137 -13.33 -5.69 0.93
N LYS A 138 -12.64 -5.44 2.05
CA LYS A 138 -12.91 -4.28 2.92
C LYS A 138 -12.74 -2.95 2.20
N LEU A 139 -11.88 -2.87 1.18
CA LEU A 139 -11.70 -1.67 0.37
C LEU A 139 -12.95 -1.37 -0.47
N ALA A 140 -13.60 -2.39 -1.03
CA ALA A 140 -14.85 -2.21 -1.76
C ALA A 140 -15.97 -1.72 -0.84
N VAL A 141 -16.06 -2.29 0.37
CA VAL A 141 -17.01 -1.83 1.40
C VAL A 141 -16.72 -0.39 1.81
N ALA A 142 -15.46 -0.03 2.07
CA ALA A 142 -15.06 1.33 2.41
C ALA A 142 -15.36 2.33 1.28
N ALA A 143 -15.07 1.96 0.03
CA ALA A 143 -15.37 2.80 -1.13
C ALA A 143 -16.87 3.03 -1.29
N GLY A 144 -17.70 1.98 -1.15
CA GLY A 144 -19.16 2.10 -1.16
C GLY A 144 -19.67 2.99 -0.03
N LEU A 145 -19.16 2.80 1.19
CA LEU A 145 -19.50 3.63 2.35
C LEU A 145 -19.17 5.12 2.08
N PHE A 146 -17.98 5.42 1.56
CA PHE A 146 -17.59 6.80 1.26
C PHE A 146 -18.41 7.41 0.11
N ALA A 147 -18.75 6.61 -0.90
CA ALA A 147 -19.64 7.05 -1.98
C ALA A 147 -21.03 7.41 -1.44
N GLU A 148 -21.61 6.58 -0.56
CA GLU A 148 -22.91 6.85 0.05
C GLU A 148 -22.87 8.05 1.01
N LEU A 149 -21.81 8.18 1.81
CA LEU A 149 -21.63 9.35 2.67
C LEU A 149 -21.53 10.64 1.85
N LYS A 150 -20.82 10.62 0.70
CA LYS A 150 -20.78 11.76 -0.22
C LYS A 150 -22.14 12.01 -0.87
N ARG A 151 -22.89 10.97 -1.23
CA ARG A 151 -24.24 11.11 -1.81
C ARG A 151 -25.23 11.74 -0.83
N LEU A 152 -25.20 11.32 0.44
CA LEU A 152 -26.08 11.83 1.49
C LEU A 152 -25.67 13.22 1.98
N TYR A 153 -24.37 13.49 2.05
CA TYR A 153 -23.79 14.74 2.55
C TYR A 153 -22.74 15.25 1.54
N PRO A 154 -23.17 15.84 0.41
CA PRO A 154 -22.26 16.23 -0.67
C PRO A 154 -21.24 17.28 -0.23
N ASP A 155 -21.70 18.30 0.50
CA ASP A 155 -20.90 19.47 0.88
C ASP A 155 -20.67 19.57 2.40
N ASP A 156 -21.12 18.58 3.19
CA ASP A 156 -20.94 18.55 4.65
C ASP A 156 -19.95 17.46 5.07
N GLU A 157 -18.65 17.77 4.95
CA GLU A 157 -17.58 16.88 5.41
C GLU A 157 -17.67 16.60 6.92
N ALA A 158 -18.07 17.60 7.70
CA ALA A 158 -18.17 17.46 9.15
C ALA A 158 -19.20 16.39 9.52
N GLN A 159 -20.35 16.34 8.83
CA GLN A 159 -21.36 15.30 9.01
C GLN A 159 -20.85 13.93 8.57
N ARG A 160 -20.10 13.84 7.46
CA ARG A 160 -19.45 12.58 7.04
C ARG A 160 -18.51 12.05 8.12
N LEU A 161 -17.67 12.90 8.69
CA LEU A 161 -16.77 12.54 9.79
C LEU A 161 -17.53 12.17 11.06
N ARG A 162 -18.58 12.92 11.44
CA ARG A 162 -19.42 12.60 12.59
C ARG A 162 -20.02 11.20 12.47
N MET A 163 -20.55 10.86 11.30
CA MET A 163 -21.12 9.52 11.04
C MET A 163 -20.07 8.42 11.24
N LEU A 164 -18.88 8.59 10.68
CA LEU A 164 -17.78 7.62 10.83
C LEU A 164 -17.29 7.48 12.28
N LYS A 165 -17.35 8.55 13.08
CA LYS A 165 -16.86 8.56 14.47
C LYS A 165 -17.88 8.00 15.46
N GLN A 166 -19.17 8.27 15.25
CA GLN A 166 -20.19 8.08 16.27
C GLN A 166 -21.11 6.89 16.00
N ARG A 167 -21.22 6.44 14.74
CA ARG A 167 -22.10 5.32 14.40
C ARG A 167 -21.36 4.00 14.53
N ILE A 168 -21.87 3.14 15.40
CA ILE A 168 -21.46 1.76 15.55
C ILE A 168 -22.55 0.90 14.92
N VAL A 169 -22.16 0.02 14.01
CA VAL A 169 -23.04 -1.03 13.49
C VAL A 169 -22.70 -2.29 14.28
N GLU A 170 -23.64 -2.75 15.08
CA GLU A 170 -23.52 -4.03 15.77
C GLU A 170 -23.75 -5.15 14.75
N ALA A 171 -22.92 -6.19 14.82
CA ALA A 171 -23.17 -7.39 14.05
C ALA A 171 -24.43 -8.08 14.63
N GLY A 172 -25.39 -8.38 13.77
CA GLY A 172 -26.55 -9.22 14.11
C GLY A 172 -26.20 -10.70 14.16
#